data_AF-A0AAW6XKQ5-F1
#
_entry.id   AF-A0AAW6XKQ5-F1
#
_cell.length_a   1.000
_cell.length_b   1.000
_cell.length_c   1.000
_cell.angle_alpha   90.00
_cell.angle_beta   90.00
_cell.angle_gamma   90.00
#
_symmetry.space_group_name_H-M   'P 1'
#
loop_
_entity.id
_entity.type
_entity.pdbx_description
1 polymer ?
#
loop_
_entity_poly.entity_id
_entity_poly.type
_entity_poly.pdbx_seq_one_letter_code
_entity_poly.pdbx_strand_id
1 'polypeptide(L)'
;NALNNAPVPYTAFTITKDMGKNRQGQTTGFDDPTRGAIEMNGTLYGTSQPSLVYAGTTDAQGFATVEIKQSQGVGLSTPLNIVPV
;
A
#
# COMPACT_ATOMS: atom_id res chain seq x y z
N ASN A 1 -11.65 5.71 -20.14
CA ASN A 1 -10.92 4.46 -20.45
C ASN A 1 -9.47 4.77 -20.71
N ALA A 2 -8.55 4.01 -20.09
CA ALA A 2 -7.10 4.27 -20.00
C ALA A 2 -6.36 4.52 -21.34
N LEU A 3 -7.06 4.47 -22.48
CA LEU A 3 -6.57 4.88 -23.80
C LEU A 3 -6.43 6.41 -23.98
N ASN A 4 -7.07 7.27 -23.16
CA ASN A 4 -7.17 8.72 -23.46
C ASN A 4 -6.74 9.67 -22.31
N ASN A 5 -6.00 9.22 -21.30
CA ASN A 5 -5.70 10.01 -20.06
C ASN A 5 -6.94 10.60 -19.35
N ALA A 6 -8.14 10.13 -19.70
CA ALA A 6 -9.38 10.58 -19.10
C ALA A 6 -9.49 9.96 -17.69
N PRO A 7 -9.81 10.77 -16.66
CA PRO A 7 -10.03 10.25 -15.31
C PRO A 7 -11.11 9.17 -15.34
N VAL A 8 -10.92 8.12 -14.53
CA VAL A 8 -11.88 7.02 -14.41
C VAL A 8 -12.60 7.16 -13.07
N PRO A 9 -13.78 7.80 -13.05
CA PRO A 9 -14.53 8.01 -11.82
C PRO A 9 -15.13 6.72 -11.31
N TYR A 10 -15.43 6.68 -10.00
CA TYR A 10 -16.14 5.58 -9.34
C TYR A 10 -15.56 4.18 -9.61
N THR A 11 -14.25 4.11 -9.83
CA THR A 11 -13.55 2.86 -10.11
C THR A 11 -13.03 2.27 -8.82
N ALA A 12 -13.40 1.02 -8.55
CA ALA A 12 -12.88 0.31 -7.41
C ALA A 12 -11.41 -0.10 -7.64
N PHE A 13 -10.62 -0.05 -6.59
CA PHE A 13 -9.22 -0.44 -6.60
C PHE A 13 -8.86 -1.14 -5.30
N THR A 14 -7.78 -1.90 -5.34
CA THR A 14 -7.17 -2.50 -4.16
C THR A 14 -5.72 -2.05 -4.05
N ILE A 15 -5.24 -1.97 -2.81
CA ILE A 15 -3.83 -1.81 -2.50
C ILE A 15 -3.36 -3.11 -1.89
N THR A 16 -2.27 -3.63 -2.44
CA THR A 16 -1.52 -4.75 -1.88
C THR A 16 -0.17 -4.25 -1.41
N LYS A 17 0.33 -4.87 -0.35
CA LYS A 17 1.66 -4.61 0.21
C LYS A 17 2.57 -5.77 -0.15
N ASP A 18 3.85 -5.48 -0.41
CA ASP A 18 4.92 -6.47 -0.48
C ASP A 18 5.80 -6.51 0.78
N MET A 19 6.76 -7.45 0.79
CA MET A 19 7.81 -7.52 1.79
C MET A 19 8.59 -6.21 1.93
N GLY A 20 8.84 -5.80 3.18
CA GLY A 20 9.74 -4.69 3.48
C GLY A 20 11.18 -5.02 3.08
N LYS A 21 11.88 -4.06 2.49
CA LYS A 21 13.27 -4.18 2.03
C LYS A 21 14.17 -3.19 2.78
N ASN A 22 15.35 -3.63 3.19
CA ASN A 22 16.38 -2.73 3.73
C ASN A 22 16.93 -1.80 2.63
N ARG A 23 17.86 -0.90 2.99
CA ARG A 23 18.49 0.04 2.03
C ARG A 23 19.33 -0.65 0.95
N GLN A 24 19.66 -1.93 1.11
CA GLN A 24 20.34 -2.76 0.12
C GLN A 24 19.35 -3.54 -0.77
N GLY A 25 18.03 -3.35 -0.58
CA GLY A 25 16.99 -4.05 -1.33
C GLY A 25 16.69 -5.47 -0.85
N GLN A 26 17.24 -5.90 0.29
CA GLN A 26 17.06 -7.25 0.82
C GLN A 26 15.85 -7.32 1.75
N THR A 27 15.14 -8.46 1.75
CA THR A 27 14.01 -8.76 2.66
C THR A 27 14.45 -9.36 4.00
N THR A 28 15.76 -9.41 4.24
CA THR A 28 16.39 -9.94 5.45
C THR A 28 17.50 -8.99 5.92
N GLY A 29 18.16 -9.31 7.04
CA GLY A 29 19.25 -8.48 7.57
C GLY A 29 18.77 -7.24 8.32
N PHE A 30 17.54 -7.28 8.83
CA PHE A 30 16.96 -6.29 9.73
C PHE A 30 16.04 -7.01 10.73
N ASP A 31 15.82 -6.39 11.88
CA ASP A 31 14.81 -6.82 12.85
C ASP A 31 13.69 -5.78 12.85
N ASP A 32 12.46 -6.22 12.60
CA ASP A 32 11.28 -5.37 12.56
C ASP A 32 10.23 -5.92 13.53
N PRO A 33 10.08 -5.32 14.73
CA PRO A 33 9.15 -5.81 15.74
C PRO A 33 7.68 -5.67 15.30
N THR A 34 7.40 -4.80 14.33
CA THR A 34 6.05 -4.61 13.78
C THR A 34 5.70 -5.64 12.73
N ARG A 35 6.69 -6.45 12.30
CA ARG A 35 6.55 -7.36 11.16
C ARG A 35 6.04 -6.62 9.93
N GLY A 36 6.47 -5.39 9.70
CA GLY A 36 6.02 -4.58 8.58
C GLY A 36 4.58 -4.10 8.72
N ALA A 37 4.05 -3.92 9.92
CA ALA A 37 2.70 -3.39 10.09
C ALA A 37 2.58 -2.01 9.43
N ILE A 38 1.58 -1.85 8.57
CA ILE A 38 1.25 -0.59 7.90
C ILE A 38 -0.18 -0.20 8.23
N GLU A 39 -0.41 1.07 8.51
CA GLU A 39 -1.74 1.62 8.72
C GLU A 39 -2.21 2.28 7.43
N MET A 40 -3.41 1.96 6.97
CA MET A 40 -4.09 2.62 5.86
C MET A 40 -5.44 3.15 6.34
N ASN A 41 -5.64 4.47 6.29
CA ASN A 41 -6.83 5.15 6.78
C ASN A 41 -7.25 4.69 8.20
N GLY A 42 -6.30 4.59 9.12
CA GLY A 42 -6.56 4.16 10.51
C GLY A 42 -6.65 2.65 10.72
N THR A 43 -6.65 1.83 9.67
CA THR A 43 -6.71 0.37 9.77
C THR A 43 -5.31 -0.22 9.66
N LEU A 44 -4.93 -1.06 10.63
CA LEU A 44 -3.61 -1.70 10.68
C LEU A 44 -3.59 -3.03 9.90
N TYR A 45 -2.60 -3.21 9.04
CA TYR A 45 -2.34 -4.41 8.26
C TYR A 45 -0.94 -4.93 8.60
N GLY A 46 -0.88 -6.09 9.26
CA GLY A 46 0.22 -6.44 10.17
C GLY A 46 1.08 -7.65 9.83
N THR A 47 1.30 -7.99 8.57
CA THR A 47 2.15 -9.15 8.25
C THR A 47 3.32 -8.80 7.34
N SER A 48 4.49 -9.40 7.63
CA SER A 48 5.66 -9.41 6.74
C SER A 48 5.41 -10.40 5.61
N GLN A 49 4.24 -10.33 4.98
CA GLN A 49 3.86 -11.14 3.85
C GLN A 49 3.06 -10.28 2.89
N PRO A 50 3.09 -10.61 1.58
CA PRO A 50 2.23 -9.95 0.64
C PRO A 50 0.76 -10.12 1.03
N SER A 51 0.02 -9.01 1.15
CA SER A 51 -1.39 -9.05 1.56
C SER A 51 -2.16 -7.95 0.85
N LEU A 52 -3.46 -8.20 0.64
CA LEU A 52 -4.41 -7.11 0.41
C LEU A 52 -4.49 -6.29 1.69
N VAL A 53 -4.27 -5.00 1.55
CA VAL A 53 -4.18 -4.05 2.67
C VAL A 53 -5.17 -2.90 2.53
N TYR A 54 -5.87 -2.75 1.41
CA TYR A 54 -6.95 -1.76 1.32
C TYR A 54 -7.82 -2.04 0.10
N ALA A 55 -9.10 -1.68 0.19
CA ALA A 55 -10.00 -1.57 -0.94
C ALA A 55 -10.69 -0.20 -0.87
N GLY A 56 -10.79 0.48 -2.01
CA GLY A 56 -11.39 1.80 -2.11
C GLY A 56 -11.99 2.06 -3.49
N THR A 57 -12.58 3.24 -3.65
CA THR A 57 -13.22 3.67 -4.90
C THR A 57 -12.79 5.09 -5.20
N THR A 58 -12.47 5.40 -6.47
CA THR A 58 -12.18 6.78 -6.90
C THR A 58 -13.43 7.65 -6.86
N ASP A 59 -13.25 8.95 -6.64
CA ASP A 59 -14.31 9.95 -6.63
C ASP A 59 -14.84 10.26 -8.05
N ALA A 60 -15.74 11.25 -8.16
CA ALA A 60 -16.33 11.69 -9.43
C ALA A 60 -15.30 12.27 -10.40
N GLN A 61 -14.13 12.66 -9.91
CA GLN A 61 -13.01 13.21 -10.65
C GLN A 61 -11.96 12.14 -10.96
N GLY A 62 -12.16 10.89 -10.53
CA GLY A 62 -11.24 9.78 -10.75
C GLY A 62 -10.04 9.76 -9.80
N PHE A 63 -10.10 10.46 -8.66
CA PHE A 63 -9.04 10.48 -7.65
C PHE A 63 -9.43 9.69 -6.40
N ALA A 64 -8.42 9.19 -5.69
CA ALA A 64 -8.59 8.61 -4.36
C ALA A 64 -7.40 9.03 -3.48
N THR A 65 -7.68 9.36 -2.22
CA THR A 65 -6.67 9.71 -1.23
C THR A 65 -6.67 8.67 -0.13
N VAL A 66 -5.49 8.08 0.15
CA VAL A 66 -5.29 7.11 1.22
C VAL A 66 -4.17 7.61 2.11
N GLU A 67 -4.45 7.79 3.40
CA GLU A 67 -3.44 8.09 4.39
C GLU A 67 -2.71 6.81 4.78
N ILE A 68 -1.38 6.83 4.68
CA ILE A 68 -0.54 5.67 4.98
C ILE A 68 0.43 6.04 6.10
N LYS A 69 0.48 5.22 7.15
CA LYS A 69 1.43 5.39 8.27
C LYS A 69 2.18 4.09 8.55
N GLN A 70 3.45 4.23 8.92
CA GLN A 70 4.27 3.13 9.40
C GLN A 70 5.02 3.59 10.66
N SER A 71 4.27 4.03 11.67
CA SER A 71 4.80 4.76 12.84
C SER A 71 5.86 4.02 13.64
N GLN A 72 5.80 2.69 13.66
CA GLN A 72 6.77 1.83 14.37
C GLN A 72 7.76 1.15 13.40
N GLY A 73 7.79 1.56 12.12
CA GLY A 73 8.66 0.96 11.12
C GLY A 73 10.15 1.25 11.36
N VAL A 74 11.00 0.26 11.10
CA VAL A 74 12.46 0.37 11.29
C VAL A 74 13.20 1.02 10.10
N GLY A 75 12.49 1.76 9.24
CA GLY A 75 13.06 2.44 8.08
C GLY A 75 13.26 1.54 6.84
N LEU A 76 12.33 0.62 6.61
CA LEU A 76 12.31 -0.24 5.42
C LEU A 76 11.58 0.42 4.26
N SER A 77 11.94 0.05 3.04
CA SER A 77 11.13 0.29 1.84
C SER A 77 10.02 -0.76 1.77
N THR A 78 8.77 -0.34 1.93
CA THR A 78 7.58 -1.19 1.78
C THR A 78 6.95 -0.91 0.41
N PRO A 79 7.12 -1.78 -0.60
CA PRO A 79 6.45 -1.58 -1.89
C PRO A 79 4.94 -1.77 -1.75
N LEU A 80 4.19 -0.91 -2.42
CA LEU A 80 2.73 -0.97 -2.51
C LEU A 80 2.34 -1.09 -3.98
N ASN A 81 1.44 -2.01 -4.29
CA ASN A 81 0.91 -2.22 -5.62
C ASN A 81 -0.59 -1.92 -5.63
N ILE A 82 -0.99 -1.03 -6.54
CA ILE A 82 -2.36 -0.53 -6.66
C ILE A 82 -2.95 -1.05 -7.95
N VAL A 83 -4.05 -1.78 -7.87
CA VAL A 83 -4.70 -2.38 -9.04
C VAL A 83 -6.20 -2.07 -9.04
N PRO A 84 -6.78 -1.65 -10.18
CA PRO A 84 -8.23 -1.64 -10.36
C PRO A 84 -8.82 -3.04 -10.18
N VAL A 85 -10.04 -3.14 -9.67
CA VAL A 85 -10.82 -4.39 -9.58
C VAL A 85 -11.99 -4.43 -10.56
#